data_AF-M2B943-F1
#
_entry.id   AF-M2B943-F1
#
_cell.length_a   1.000
_cell.length_b   1.000
_cell.length_c   1.000
_cell.angle_alpha   90.00
_cell.angle_beta   90.00
_cell.angle_gamma   90.00
#
_symmetry.space_group_name_H-M   'P 1'
#
loop_
_entity.id
_entity.type
_entity.pdbx_description
1 polymer ?
#
loop_
_entity_poly.entity_id
_entity_poly.type
_entity_poly.pdbx_seq_one_letter_code
_entity_poly.pdbx_strand_id
1 'polypeptide(L)'
;MRFTLTQILTTVLIVVLGFALVGTQIRHQRRIASLEHALYQARSDIAIAEYGSASCLLLELHPSFYGEPSSVRFLKHEIACSILMHWEREAAIDAAMDTPGHCKAFAKRGLELLECATPDDFVHGLRSSFSIYPDDELDSWFLGSPPGDLLNFKAFLQAAFELNEPDGG
;
A
#
# COMPACT_ATOMS: atom_id res chain seq x y z
N MET A 1 -15.68 -61.61 23.12
CA MET A 1 -15.69 -60.46 24.05
C MET A 1 -16.99 -59.69 23.84
N ARG A 2 -17.80 -59.48 24.89
CA ARG A 2 -18.99 -58.62 24.83
C ARG A 2 -18.64 -57.29 25.50
N PHE A 3 -18.64 -56.20 24.74
CA PHE A 3 -18.48 -54.86 25.29
C PHE A 3 -19.75 -54.45 26.03
N THR A 4 -19.59 -53.84 27.20
CA THR A 4 -20.74 -53.29 27.94
C THR A 4 -21.14 -51.94 27.35
N LEU A 5 -22.41 -51.59 27.45
CA LEU A 5 -22.95 -50.31 26.96
C LEU A 5 -22.14 -49.11 27.49
N THR A 6 -21.72 -49.16 28.75
CA THR A 6 -20.89 -48.14 29.39
C THR A 6 -19.54 -47.98 28.70
N GLN A 7 -18.86 -49.08 28.36
CA GLN A 7 -17.59 -49.02 27.63
C GLN A 7 -17.75 -48.36 26.26
N ILE A 8 -18.81 -48.71 25.53
CA ILE A 8 -19.10 -48.10 24.22
C ILE A 8 -19.36 -46.59 24.37
N LEU A 9 -20.20 -46.19 25.34
CA LEU A 9 -20.52 -44.78 25.59
C LEU A 9 -19.29 -43.96 26.00
N THR A 10 -18.44 -44.49 26.88
CA THR A 10 -17.21 -43.80 27.30
C THR A 10 -16.24 -43.64 26.14
N THR A 11 -16.05 -44.66 25.30
CA THR A 11 -15.18 -44.55 24.12
C THR A 11 -15.72 -43.53 23.12
N VAL A 12 -17.03 -43.55 22.84
CA VAL A 12 -17.66 -42.55 21.96
C VAL A 12 -17.47 -41.14 22.52
N LEU A 13 -17.68 -40.94 23.83
CA LEU A 13 -17.50 -39.64 24.47
C LEU A 13 -16.05 -39.13 24.34
N ILE A 14 -15.05 -39.99 24.60
CA ILE A 14 -13.63 -39.63 24.48
C ILE A 14 -13.30 -39.25 23.03
N VAL A 15 -13.77 -40.03 22.06
CA VAL A 15 -13.54 -39.78 20.64
C VAL A 15 -14.19 -38.47 20.21
N VAL A 16 -15.43 -38.21 20.62
CA VAL A 16 -16.14 -36.95 20.33
C VAL A 16 -15.43 -35.75 20.95
N LEU A 17 -15.01 -35.85 22.22
CA LEU A 17 -14.23 -34.79 22.88
C LEU A 17 -12.89 -34.54 22.17
N GLY A 18 -12.20 -35.61 21.76
CA GLY A 18 -10.96 -35.52 20.99
C GLY A 18 -11.15 -34.80 19.65
N PHE A 19 -12.16 -35.19 18.87
CA PHE A 19 -12.47 -34.52 17.60
C PHE A 19 -12.91 -33.06 17.80
N ALA A 20 -13.69 -32.77 18.85
CA ALA A 20 -14.09 -31.40 19.16
C ALA A 20 -12.86 -30.53 19.48
N LEU A 21 -11.91 -31.05 20.27
CA LEU A 21 -10.70 -30.33 20.68
C LEU A 21 -9.73 -30.12 19.50
N VAL A 22 -9.57 -31.12 18.64
CA VAL A 22 -8.78 -30.97 17.39
C VAL A 22 -9.46 -29.97 16.45
N GLY A 23 -10.79 -30.04 16.32
CA GLY A 23 -11.55 -29.10 15.50
C GLY A 23 -11.44 -27.65 15.96
N THR A 24 -11.48 -27.40 17.28
CA THR A 24 -11.26 -26.05 17.83
C THR A 24 -9.82 -25.61 17.65
N GLN A 25 -8.83 -26.48 17.87
CA GLN A 25 -7.42 -26.16 17.66
C GLN A 25 -7.12 -25.75 16.22
N ILE A 26 -7.63 -26.49 15.22
CA ILE A 26 -7.46 -26.15 13.80
C ILE A 26 -8.09 -24.79 13.49
N ARG A 27 -9.29 -24.52 14.02
CA ARG A 27 -9.95 -23.22 13.85
C ARG A 27 -9.13 -22.08 14.44
N HIS A 28 -8.56 -22.28 15.64
CA HIS A 28 -7.69 -21.29 16.28
C HIS A 28 -6.41 -21.05 15.48
N GLN A 29 -5.74 -22.10 15.01
CA GLN A 29 -4.54 -21.97 14.18
C GLN A 29 -4.80 -21.19 12.88
N ARG A 30 -5.91 -21.47 12.20
CA ARG A 30 -6.31 -20.71 11.00
C ARG A 30 -6.55 -19.23 11.32
N ARG A 31 -7.18 -18.94 12.46
CA ARG A 31 -7.43 -17.55 12.88
C ARG A 31 -6.13 -16.82 13.22
N ILE A 32 -5.20 -17.48 13.90
CA ILE A 32 -3.87 -16.91 14.18
C ILE A 32 -3.14 -16.60 12.88
N ALA A 33 -3.06 -17.55 11.95
CA ALA A 33 -2.41 -17.34 10.66
C ALA A 33 -3.05 -16.19 9.86
N SER A 34 -4.39 -16.06 9.88
CA SER A 34 -5.07 -14.94 9.23
C SER A 34 -4.74 -13.58 9.87
N LEU A 35 -4.57 -13.53 11.19
CA LEU A 35 -4.20 -12.31 11.92
C LEU A 35 -2.74 -11.95 11.68
N GLU A 36 -1.85 -12.93 11.65
CA GLU A 36 -0.43 -12.73 11.32
C GLU A 36 -0.26 -12.17 9.90
N HIS A 37 -1.00 -12.72 8.94
CA HIS A 37 -0.98 -12.23 7.57
C HIS A 37 -1.52 -10.80 7.47
N ALA A 38 -2.65 -10.50 8.12
CA ALA A 38 -3.21 -9.15 8.15
C ALA A 38 -2.26 -8.13 8.80
N LEU A 39 -1.59 -8.52 9.89
CA LEU A 39 -0.61 -7.67 10.57
C LEU A 39 0.64 -7.44 9.72
N TYR A 40 1.12 -8.46 9.01
CA TYR A 40 2.22 -8.31 8.06
C TYR A 40 1.84 -7.36 6.93
N GLN A 41 0.63 -7.50 6.37
CA GLN A 41 0.14 -6.64 5.30
C GLN A 41 0.03 -5.18 5.76
N ALA A 42 -0.61 -4.92 6.90
CA ALA A 42 -0.74 -3.57 7.44
C ALA A 42 0.63 -2.89 7.69
N ARG A 43 1.63 -3.64 8.19
CA ARG A 43 3.00 -3.12 8.33
C ARG A 43 3.64 -2.78 7.00
N SER A 44 3.40 -3.59 5.98
CA SER A 44 3.87 -3.30 4.62
C SER A 44 3.20 -2.04 4.05
N ASP A 45 1.90 -1.83 4.29
CA ASP A 45 1.18 -0.62 3.88
C ASP A 45 1.74 0.63 4.58
N ILE A 46 1.97 0.57 5.89
CA ILE A 46 2.57 1.68 6.66
C ILE A 46 3.99 1.98 6.15
N ALA A 47 4.79 0.96 5.87
CA ALA A 47 6.15 1.16 5.36
C ALA A 47 6.16 1.89 4.01
N ILE A 48 5.18 1.63 3.13
CA ILE A 48 5.02 2.36 1.85
C ILE A 48 4.71 3.83 2.13
N ALA A 49 3.79 4.11 3.06
CA ALA A 49 3.41 5.46 3.44
C ALA A 49 4.57 6.26 4.05
N GLU A 50 5.31 5.64 4.98
CA GLU A 50 6.48 6.24 5.63
C GLU A 50 7.60 6.50 4.63
N TYR A 51 7.86 5.56 3.72
CA TYR A 51 8.88 5.70 2.68
C TYR A 51 8.59 6.87 1.73
N GLY A 52 7.35 6.98 1.24
CA GLY A 52 6.93 8.09 0.41
C GLY A 52 7.10 9.42 1.14
N SER A 53 6.62 9.50 2.38
CA SER A 53 6.73 10.70 3.22
C SER A 53 8.19 11.12 3.45
N ALA A 54 9.08 10.16 3.72
CA ALA A 54 10.50 10.41 3.89
C ALA A 54 11.16 10.94 2.61
N SER A 55 10.77 10.43 1.44
CA SER A 55 11.28 10.88 0.14
C SER A 55 10.93 12.35 -0.14
N CYS A 56 9.69 12.76 0.16
CA CYS A 56 9.28 14.17 0.09
C CYS A 56 10.08 15.03 1.08
N LEU A 57 10.21 14.58 2.33
CA LEU A 57 10.93 15.31 3.37
C LEU A 57 12.41 15.53 3.01
N LEU A 58 13.06 14.53 2.41
CA LEU A 58 14.45 14.65 1.94
C LEU A 58 14.61 15.75 0.90
N LEU A 59 13.67 15.86 -0.04
CA LEU A 59 13.72 16.88 -1.10
C LEU A 59 13.46 18.30 -0.55
N GLU A 60 12.62 18.42 0.48
CA GLU A 60 12.32 19.70 1.15
C GLU A 60 13.45 20.19 2.07
N LEU A 61 13.99 19.30 2.90
CA LEU A 61 14.93 19.68 3.97
C LEU A 61 16.38 19.81 3.51
N HIS A 62 16.73 19.25 2.35
CA HIS A 62 18.11 19.21 1.89
C HIS A 62 18.27 19.92 0.54
N PRO A 63 18.37 21.26 0.53
CA PRO A 63 18.55 22.02 -0.69
C PRO A 63 19.85 21.68 -1.44
N SER A 64 20.81 21.03 -0.77
CA SER A 64 22.02 20.48 -1.40
C SER A 64 21.73 19.41 -2.44
N PHE A 65 20.60 18.69 -2.36
CA PHE A 65 20.21 17.75 -3.41
C PHE A 65 19.99 18.45 -4.74
N TYR A 66 19.45 19.69 -4.76
CA TYR A 66 19.33 20.50 -5.98
C TYR A 66 20.67 20.85 -6.63
N GLY A 67 21.78 20.73 -5.89
CA GLY A 67 23.12 20.93 -6.43
C GLY A 67 23.65 19.74 -7.26
N GLU A 68 23.04 18.56 -7.13
CA GLU A 68 23.44 17.35 -7.84
C GLU A 68 22.28 16.82 -8.70
N PRO A 69 22.33 16.98 -10.04
CA PRO A 69 21.24 16.60 -10.94
C PRO A 69 20.83 15.12 -10.87
N SER A 70 21.77 14.21 -10.61
CA SER A 70 21.49 12.78 -10.44
C SER A 70 20.64 12.50 -9.21
N SER A 71 20.96 13.16 -8.10
CA SER A 71 20.29 12.98 -6.80
C SER A 71 18.87 13.55 -6.81
N VAL A 72 18.65 14.72 -7.43
CA VAL A 72 17.30 15.23 -7.69
C VAL A 72 16.51 14.30 -8.59
N ARG A 73 17.11 13.83 -9.68
CA ARG A 73 16.42 12.94 -10.61
C ARG A 73 15.96 11.67 -9.88
N PHE A 74 16.84 11.06 -9.08
CA PHE A 74 16.52 9.91 -8.25
C PHE A 74 15.36 10.18 -7.28
N LEU A 75 15.40 11.27 -6.51
CA LEU A 75 14.31 11.61 -5.59
C LEU A 75 12.99 11.87 -6.32
N LYS A 76 13.02 12.51 -7.50
CA LYS A 76 11.81 12.71 -8.32
C LYS A 76 11.22 11.35 -8.78
N HIS A 77 12.07 10.40 -9.14
CA HIS A 77 11.65 9.04 -9.45
C HIS A 77 11.01 8.34 -8.25
N GLU A 78 11.66 8.36 -7.08
CA GLU A 78 11.14 7.72 -5.86
C GLU A 78 9.78 8.29 -5.43
N ILE A 79 9.62 9.62 -5.52
CA ILE A 79 8.33 10.28 -5.26
C ILE A 79 7.28 9.80 -6.28
N ALA A 80 7.62 9.73 -7.56
CA ALA A 80 6.70 9.30 -8.60
C ALA A 80 6.26 7.83 -8.43
N CYS A 81 7.19 6.92 -8.12
CA CYS A 81 6.90 5.52 -7.76
C CYS A 81 6.00 5.46 -6.52
N SER A 82 6.31 6.26 -5.51
CA SER A 82 5.51 6.32 -4.28
C SER A 82 4.08 6.77 -4.56
N ILE A 83 3.85 7.77 -5.42
CA ILE A 83 2.50 8.22 -5.79
C ILE A 83 1.72 7.08 -6.45
N LEU A 84 2.37 6.32 -7.34
CA LEU A 84 1.74 5.17 -7.99
C LEU A 84 1.35 4.09 -6.96
N MET A 85 2.25 3.74 -6.05
CA MET A 85 1.97 2.77 -4.98
C MET A 85 0.83 3.22 -4.05
N HIS A 86 0.76 4.53 -3.74
CA HIS A 86 -0.31 5.09 -2.92
C HIS A 86 -1.66 5.04 -3.62
N TRP A 87 -1.69 5.19 -4.94
CA TRP A 87 -2.92 5.02 -5.71
C TRP A 87 -3.35 3.55 -5.77
N GLU A 88 -2.45 2.62 -6.11
CA GLU A 88 -2.77 1.20 -6.21
C GLU A 88 -3.28 0.60 -4.89
N ARG A 89 -2.80 1.13 -3.76
CA ARG A 89 -3.13 0.66 -2.41
C ARG A 89 -3.90 1.68 -1.59
N GLU A 90 -4.58 2.65 -2.22
CA GLU A 90 -5.22 3.80 -1.54
C GLU A 90 -6.03 3.38 -0.31
N ALA A 91 -7.00 2.47 -0.49
CA ALA A 91 -7.87 2.04 0.60
C ALA A 91 -7.13 1.28 1.71
N ALA A 92 -6.09 0.52 1.37
CA ALA A 92 -5.33 -0.26 2.34
C ALA A 92 -4.40 0.64 3.17
N ILE A 93 -3.72 1.58 2.52
CA ILE A 93 -2.84 2.55 3.17
C ILE A 93 -3.66 3.51 4.04
N ASP A 94 -4.74 4.11 3.53
CA ASP A 94 -5.58 5.02 4.32
C ASP A 94 -6.15 4.33 5.56
N ALA A 95 -6.52 3.05 5.45
CA ALA A 95 -6.97 2.24 6.59
C ALA A 95 -5.84 1.90 7.56
N ALA A 96 -4.64 1.58 7.06
CA ALA A 96 -3.48 1.25 7.89
C ALA A 96 -2.93 2.47 8.63
N MET A 97 -3.01 3.65 8.03
CA MET A 97 -2.64 4.95 8.61
C MET A 97 -3.74 5.56 9.48
N ASP A 98 -4.92 4.94 9.54
CA ASP A 98 -6.12 5.44 10.23
C ASP A 98 -6.44 6.91 9.89
N THR A 99 -6.17 7.30 8.63
CA THR A 99 -6.24 8.68 8.16
C THR A 99 -6.88 8.69 6.76
N PRO A 100 -8.20 8.89 6.65
CA PRO A 100 -8.86 8.96 5.36
C PRO A 100 -8.29 10.10 4.50
N GLY A 101 -7.97 9.81 3.24
CA GLY A 101 -7.38 10.78 2.31
C GLY A 101 -5.87 10.96 2.48
N HIS A 102 -5.19 10.15 3.30
CA HIS A 102 -3.74 10.19 3.45
C HIS A 102 -3.03 10.05 2.10
N CYS A 103 -3.42 9.08 1.28
CA CYS A 103 -2.81 8.87 -0.04
C CYS A 103 -2.97 10.08 -0.96
N LYS A 104 -4.12 10.75 -0.93
CA LYS A 104 -4.36 11.97 -1.73
C LYS A 104 -3.59 13.17 -1.21
N ALA A 105 -3.48 13.33 0.11
CA ALA A 105 -2.66 14.37 0.71
C ALA A 105 -1.17 14.18 0.39
N PHE A 106 -0.68 12.94 0.46
CA PHE A 106 0.66 12.58 0.01
C PHE A 106 0.86 12.90 -1.47
N ALA A 107 -0.07 12.46 -2.34
CA ALA A 107 0.01 12.71 -3.77
C ALA A 107 0.02 14.20 -4.11
N LYS A 108 -0.82 15.01 -3.46
CA LYS A 108 -0.84 16.46 -3.63
C LYS A 108 0.54 17.08 -3.34
N ARG A 109 1.12 16.77 -2.18
CA ARG A 109 2.45 17.25 -1.79
C ARG A 109 3.53 16.78 -2.76
N GLY A 110 3.49 15.52 -3.18
CA GLY A 110 4.43 14.97 -4.15
C GLY A 110 4.33 15.68 -5.51
N LEU A 111 3.12 15.96 -6.00
CA LEU A 111 2.89 16.68 -7.24
C LEU A 111 3.43 18.12 -7.19
N GLU A 112 3.27 18.82 -6.07
CA GLU A 112 3.83 20.15 -5.83
C GLU A 112 5.37 20.13 -5.89
N LEU A 113 6.00 19.16 -5.22
CA LEU A 113 7.46 18.97 -5.25
C LEU A 113 8.00 18.59 -6.64
N LEU A 114 7.19 17.92 -7.43
CA LEU A 114 7.49 17.55 -8.81
C LEU A 114 7.19 18.67 -9.81
N GLU A 115 6.63 19.80 -9.35
CA GLU A 115 6.21 20.95 -10.16
C GLU A 115 5.16 20.56 -11.23
N CYS A 116 4.31 19.57 -10.93
CA CYS A 116 3.23 19.15 -11.82
C CYS A 116 1.98 19.97 -11.53
N ALA A 117 1.47 20.70 -12.53
CA ALA A 117 0.26 21.54 -12.36
C ALA A 117 -1.03 20.80 -12.71
N THR A 118 -0.94 19.72 -13.49
CA THR A 118 -2.07 18.91 -13.93
C THR A 118 -1.76 17.41 -13.84
N PRO A 119 -2.80 16.54 -13.81
CA PRO A 119 -2.60 15.10 -13.92
C PRO A 119 -1.87 14.69 -15.21
N ASP A 120 -2.07 15.44 -16.30
CA ASP A 120 -1.42 15.20 -17.58
C ASP A 120 0.08 15.53 -17.54
N ASP A 121 0.49 16.58 -16.83
CA ASP A 121 1.91 16.93 -16.65
C ASP A 121 2.65 15.80 -15.94
N PHE A 122 2.04 15.26 -14.88
CA PHE A 122 2.63 14.15 -14.14
C PHE A 122 2.72 12.88 -14.99
N VAL A 123 1.66 12.52 -15.71
CA VAL A 123 1.66 11.38 -16.64
C VAL A 123 2.70 11.56 -17.75
N HIS A 124 2.89 12.77 -18.26
CA HIS A 124 3.93 13.08 -19.23
C HIS A 124 5.34 12.97 -18.61
N GLY A 125 5.51 13.48 -17.39
CA GLY A 125 6.75 13.39 -16.61
C GLY A 125 7.18 11.95 -16.34
N LEU A 126 6.23 11.08 -16.01
CA LEU A 126 6.46 9.65 -15.83
C LEU A 126 7.08 8.99 -17.07
N ARG A 127 6.52 9.30 -18.26
CA ARG A 127 6.95 8.71 -19.54
C ARG A 127 8.27 9.25 -20.09
N SER A 128 8.76 10.38 -19.57
CA SER A 128 9.87 11.13 -20.18
C SER A 128 11.05 11.36 -19.26
N SER A 129 10.78 11.61 -17.98
CA SER A 129 11.71 12.32 -17.09
C SER A 129 11.89 11.61 -15.76
N PHE A 130 10.85 10.97 -15.23
CA PHE A 130 10.90 10.28 -13.96
C PHE A 130 11.37 8.83 -14.10
N SER A 131 11.26 8.22 -15.28
CA SER A 131 11.91 6.92 -15.51
C SER A 131 13.44 7.08 -15.56
N ILE A 132 14.17 6.25 -14.81
CA ILE A 132 15.63 6.31 -14.70
C ILE A 132 16.29 5.02 -15.15
N TYR A 133 15.64 3.88 -14.93
CA TYR A 133 16.19 2.58 -15.27
C TYR A 133 15.48 1.99 -16.50
N PRO A 134 16.22 1.30 -17.40
CA PRO A 134 15.57 0.43 -18.36
C PRO A 134 14.77 -0.64 -17.59
N ASP A 135 13.51 -0.84 -17.97
CA ASP A 135 12.55 -1.72 -17.30
C ASP A 135 12.15 -1.30 -15.87
N ASP A 136 12.00 0.01 -15.60
CA ASP A 136 11.48 0.45 -14.31
C ASP A 136 9.95 0.26 -14.16
N GLU A 137 9.50 0.24 -12.90
CA GLU A 137 8.09 0.03 -12.55
C GLU A 137 7.17 1.08 -13.17
N LEU A 138 7.69 2.30 -13.39
CA LEU A 138 6.93 3.38 -13.99
C LEU A 138 6.69 3.14 -15.49
N ASP A 139 7.73 2.82 -16.25
CA ASP A 139 7.62 2.56 -17.70
C ASP A 139 6.78 1.30 -17.97
N SER A 140 7.05 0.23 -17.22
CA SER A 140 6.32 -1.03 -17.34
C SER A 140 4.83 -0.89 -16.97
N TRP A 141 4.48 -0.08 -15.95
CA TRP A 141 3.10 0.19 -15.60
C TRP A 141 2.35 0.84 -16.76
N PHE A 142 2.91 1.83 -17.45
CA PHE A 142 2.23 2.47 -18.58
C PHE A 142 2.06 1.58 -19.80
N LEU A 143 3.03 0.70 -20.07
CA LEU A 143 2.96 -0.23 -21.19
C LEU A 143 2.00 -1.39 -20.93
N GLY A 144 1.89 -1.82 -19.66
CA GLY A 144 1.08 -2.96 -19.24
C GLY A 144 -0.33 -2.64 -18.77
N SER A 145 -0.62 -1.38 -18.40
CA SER A 145 -1.90 -1.03 -17.78
C SER A 145 -3.06 -0.95 -18.78
N PRO A 146 -4.24 -1.52 -18.41
CA PRO A 146 -5.49 -1.28 -19.11
C PRO A 146 -5.81 0.21 -19.28
N PRO A 147 -6.49 0.62 -20.38
CA PRO A 147 -6.87 2.02 -20.59
C PRO A 147 -7.72 2.62 -19.45
N GLY A 148 -8.49 1.78 -18.75
CA GLY A 148 -9.31 2.20 -17.60
C GLY A 148 -8.48 2.58 -16.38
N ASP A 149 -7.32 1.97 -16.18
CA ASP A 149 -6.47 2.20 -15.02
C ASP A 149 -5.78 3.57 -15.11
N LEU A 150 -5.38 3.99 -16.31
CA LEU A 150 -4.88 5.34 -16.53
C LEU A 150 -5.96 6.41 -16.27
N LEU A 151 -7.21 6.14 -16.65
CA LEU A 151 -8.33 7.05 -16.37
C LEU A 151 -8.59 7.15 -14.86
N ASN A 152 -8.61 6.02 -14.15
CA ASN A 152 -8.78 5.98 -12.71
C ASN A 152 -7.62 6.66 -11.98
N PHE A 153 -6.39 6.47 -12.45
CA PHE A 153 -5.23 7.13 -11.89
C PHE A 153 -5.28 8.64 -12.06
N LYS A 154 -5.63 9.13 -13.26
CA LYS A 154 -5.83 10.57 -13.49
C LYS A 154 -6.94 11.14 -12.61
N ALA A 155 -8.02 10.40 -12.39
CA ALA A 155 -9.08 10.81 -11.48
C ALA A 155 -8.60 10.90 -10.02
N PHE A 156 -7.75 9.97 -9.58
CA PHE A 156 -7.08 10.04 -8.28
C PHE A 156 -6.18 11.28 -8.15
N LEU A 157 -5.34 11.56 -9.16
CA LEU A 157 -4.48 12.74 -9.18
C LEU A 157 -5.30 14.04 -9.18
N GLN A 158 -6.38 14.08 -9.96
CA GLN A 158 -7.30 15.22 -9.97
C GLN A 158 -7.92 15.45 -8.59
N ALA A 159 -8.38 14.38 -7.93
CA ALA A 159 -8.91 14.47 -6.57
C ALA A 159 -7.85 14.90 -5.55
N ALA A 160 -6.57 14.57 -5.76
CA ALA A 160 -5.47 15.05 -4.93
C ALA A 160 -5.24 16.57 -5.13
N PHE A 161 -5.28 17.08 -6.36
CA PHE A 161 -5.21 18.53 -6.64
C PHE A 161 -6.37 19.30 -6.00
N GLU A 162 -7.56 18.72 -6.01
CA GLU A 162 -8.78 19.32 -5.44
C GLU A 162 -8.87 19.18 -3.91
N LEU A 163 -7.92 18.49 -3.28
CA LEU A 163 -7.87 18.36 -1.83
C LEU A 163 -7.59 19.73 -1.22
N ASN A 164 -8.61 20.36 -0.67
CA ASN A 164 -8.44 21.55 0.16
C ASN A 164 -7.55 21.16 1.36
N GLU A 165 -6.57 22.00 1.70
CA GLU A 165 -5.84 21.78 2.94
C GLU A 165 -6.85 21.73 4.10
N PRO A 166 -6.74 20.77 5.03
CA PRO A 166 -7.51 20.88 6.26
C PRO A 166 -7.12 22.21 6.90
N ASP A 167 -8.10 23.07 7.17
CA ASP A 167 -7.91 24.30 7.94
C ASP A 167 -7.07 23.94 9.18
N GLY A 168 -5.82 24.41 9.20
CA GLY A 168 -4.89 24.13 10.28
C GLY A 168 -5.46 24.58 11.62
N GLY A 169 -5.46 23.67 12.59
CA GLY A 169 -5.72 23.93 14.01
C GLY A 169 -4.69 23.21 14.86
#